data_AF-A0A355RIG3-F1
#
_entry.id   AF-A0A355RIG3-F1
#
_cell.length_a   1.000
_cell.length_b   1.000
_cell.length_c   1.000
_cell.angle_alpha   90.00
_cell.angle_beta   90.00
_cell.angle_gamma   90.00
#
_symmetry.space_group_name_H-M   'P 1'
#
loop_
_entity.id
_entity.type
_entity.pdbx_description
1 polymer ?
#
loop_
_entity_poly.entity_id
_entity_poly.type
_entity_poly.pdbx_seq_one_letter_code
_entity_poly.pdbx_strand_id
1 'polypeptide(L)' 'DELSHLQWVPLEHARSFDLPFITEVVMAEIAGSLDAPAPPDSVPFFKNNDEESQFLRLTGRAVSISE' A
#
# COMPACT_ATOMS: atom_id res chain seq x y z
N ASP A 1 14.56 3.21 21.16
CA ASP A 1 13.66 2.28 21.84
C ASP A 1 12.44 1.92 21.02
N GLU A 2 11.66 2.88 20.52
CA GLU A 2 10.45 2.54 19.75
C GLU A 2 10.75 1.87 18.39
N LEU A 3 11.80 2.29 17.68
CA LEU A 3 12.16 1.73 16.37
C LEU A 3 13.15 0.56 16.41
N SER A 4 13.69 0.22 17.58
CA SER A 4 14.67 -0.87 17.73
C SER A 4 14.09 -2.26 17.45
N HIS A 5 12.77 -2.38 17.39
CA HIS A 5 12.07 -3.63 17.09
C HIS A 5 11.74 -3.80 15.60
N LEU A 6 12.08 -2.82 14.74
CA LEU A 6 11.87 -2.95 13.30
C LEU A 6 12.82 -3.98 12.70
N GLN A 7 12.27 -4.80 11.81
CA GLN A 7 13.00 -5.83 11.08
C GLN A 7 12.62 -5.80 9.60
N TRP A 8 13.60 -6.08 8.75
CA TRP A 8 13.35 -6.34 7.35
C TRP A 8 12.93 -7.79 7.17
N VAL A 9 11.84 -8.01 6.44
CA VAL A 9 11.33 -9.35 6.12
C VAL A 9 11.22 -9.49 4.60
N PRO A 10 11.56 -10.66 4.03
CA PRO A 10 11.28 -10.92 2.63
C PRO A 10 9.76 -10.83 2.38
N LEU A 11 9.35 -10.24 1.26
CA LEU A 11 7.94 -9.99 0.94
C LEU A 11 7.09 -11.27 0.98
N GLU A 12 7.63 -12.39 0.51
CA GLU A 12 7.00 -13.71 0.54
C GLU A 12 6.75 -14.23 1.96
N HIS A 13 7.60 -13.88 2.92
CA HIS A 13 7.49 -14.27 4.32
C HIS A 13 6.59 -13.34 5.12
N ALA A 14 6.45 -12.08 4.70
CA ALA A 14 5.63 -11.10 5.41
C ALA A 14 4.16 -11.53 5.55
N ARG A 15 3.64 -12.34 4.61
CA ARG A 15 2.29 -12.91 4.66
C ARG A 15 2.06 -13.96 5.75
N SER A 16 3.11 -14.47 6.40
CA SER A 16 2.96 -15.44 7.48
C SER A 16 2.72 -14.81 8.85
N PHE A 17 2.83 -13.49 8.97
CA PHE A 17 2.53 -12.77 10.21
C PHE A 17 1.04 -12.51 10.35
N ASP A 18 0.58 -12.36 11.60
CA ASP A 18 -0.77 -11.85 11.90
C ASP A 18 -0.77 -10.34 11.65
N LEU A 19 -1.18 -9.94 10.45
CA LEU A 19 -1.13 -8.56 10.00
C LEU A 19 -2.51 -7.91 10.10
N PRO A 20 -2.59 -6.61 10.44
CA PRO A 20 -3.82 -5.86 10.25
C PRO A 20 -4.25 -5.91 8.78
N PHE A 21 -5.54 -6.07 8.52
CA PHE A 21 -6.12 -6.20 7.17
C PHE A 21 -5.61 -5.14 6.18
N ILE A 22 -5.50 -3.87 6.59
CA ILE A 22 -4.98 -2.82 5.71
C ILE A 22 -3.55 -3.08 5.23
N THR A 23 -2.73 -3.72 6.07
CA THR A 23 -1.36 -4.10 5.73
C THR A 23 -1.37 -5.24 4.71
N GLU A 24 -2.26 -6.23 4.85
CA GLU A 24 -2.39 -7.31 3.86
C GLU A 24 -2.75 -6.79 2.47
N VAL A 25 -3.66 -5.81 2.39
CA VAL A 25 -4.04 -5.14 1.14
C VAL A 25 -2.83 -4.47 0.50
N VAL A 26 -2.07 -3.68 1.27
CA VAL A 26 -0.84 -3.02 0.78
C VAL A 26 0.18 -4.04 0.28
N MET A 27 0.36 -5.13 1.00
CA MET A 27 1.30 -6.20 0.62
C MET A 27 0.90 -6.89 -0.68
N ALA A 28 -0.40 -7.10 -0.91
CA ALA A 28 -0.91 -7.65 -2.17
C ALA A 28 -0.66 -6.71 -3.36
N GLU A 29 -0.87 -5.40 -3.18
CA GLU A 29 -0.60 -4.40 -4.23
C GLU A 29 0.89 -4.36 -4.60
N ILE A 30 1.77 -4.31 -3.60
CA ILE A 30 3.22 -4.32 -3.82
C ILE A 30 3.65 -5.57 -4.60
N ALA A 31 3.17 -6.75 -4.19
CA ALA A 31 3.48 -8.00 -4.86
C ALA A 31 3.01 -8.02 -6.33
N GLY A 32 1.83 -7.45 -6.62
CA GLY A 32 1.30 -7.34 -7.98
C GLY A 32 2.05 -6.36 -8.89
N SER A 33 2.78 -5.41 -8.31
CA SER A 33 3.54 -4.39 -9.06
C SER A 33 5.03 -4.70 -9.24
N LEU A 34 5.55 -5.81 -8.70
CA LEU A 34 6.99 -6.11 -8.71
C LEU A 34 7.62 -6.10 -10.11
N ASP A 35 6.88 -6.60 -11.12
CA ASP A 35 7.35 -6.70 -12.50
C ASP A 35 6.96 -5.48 -13.38
N ALA A 36 6.24 -4.52 -12.81
CA ALA A 36 5.74 -3.33 -13.50
C ALA A 36 6.26 -2.05 -12.82
N PRO A 37 7.46 -1.56 -13.19
CA PRO A 37 8.11 -0.44 -12.50
C PRO A 37 7.44 0.92 -12.80
N ALA A 38 6.51 0.97 -13.73
CA ALA A 38 5.71 2.16 -13.98
C ALA A 38 4.71 2.36 -12.82
N PRO A 39 4.41 3.61 -12.43
CA PRO A 39 3.37 3.88 -11.46
C PRO A 39 2.03 3.27 -11.90
N PRO A 40 1.23 2.68 -10.99
CA PRO A 40 -0.09 2.19 -11.34
C PRO A 40 -1.02 3.36 -11.67
N ASP A 41 -1.97 3.13 -12.57
CA ASP A 41 -2.99 4.15 -12.95
C ASP A 41 -3.80 4.64 -11.74
N SER A 42 -3.94 3.80 -10.72
CA SER A 42 -4.58 4.13 -9.47
C SER A 42 -4.12 3.23 -8.33
N VAL A 43 -4.24 3.70 -7.10
CA VAL A 43 -3.91 2.97 -5.86
C VAL A 43 -5.17 2.79 -5.00
N PRO A 44 -5.29 1.70 -4.22
CA PRO A 44 -6.39 1.57 -3.27
C PRO A 44 -6.29 2.64 -2.17
N PHE A 45 -7.44 3.09 -1.72
CA PHE A 45 -7.59 4.05 -0.63
C PHE A 45 -8.70 3.57 0.30
N PHE A 46 -8.32 3.24 1.52
CA PHE A 46 -9.26 2.92 2.57
C PHE A 46 -9.65 4.21 3.30
N LYS A 47 -10.87 4.66 3.05
CA LYS A 47 -11.46 5.80 3.74
C LYS A 47 -12.14 5.29 5.00
N ASN A 48 -11.48 5.51 6.13
CA ASN A 48 -12.01 5.19 7.45
C ASN A 48 -12.58 6.47 8.08
N ASN A 49 -13.89 6.62 8.07
CA ASN A 49 -14.61 7.75 8.68
C ASN A 49 -15.64 7.24 9.70
N ASP A 50 -16.07 8.11 10.62
CA ASP A 50 -16.87 7.75 11.80
C ASP A 50 -18.20 7.02 11.47
N GLU A 51 -18.71 7.20 10.25
CA GLU A 51 -20.00 6.65 9.81
C GLU A 51 -19.87 5.45 8.85
N GLU A 52 -18.76 5.33 8.10
CA GLU A 52 -18.58 4.30 7.07
C GLU A 52 -17.11 3.96 6.82
N SER A 53 -16.84 2.69 6.47
CA SER A 53 -15.55 2.21 5.95
C SER A 53 -15.67 1.95 4.45
N GLN A 54 -15.03 2.77 3.64
CA GLN A 54 -15.11 2.67 2.17
C GLN A 54 -13.79 2.28 1.54
N PHE A 55 -13.84 1.35 0.59
CA PHE A 55 -12.73 1.05 -0.32
C PHE A 55 -12.90 1.81 -1.62
N LEU A 56 -12.00 2.77 -1.86
CA LEU A 56 -11.94 3.60 -3.05
C LEU A 56 -10.63 3.35 -3.80
N ARG A 57 -10.50 3.91 -5.01
CA ARG A 57 -9.20 4.03 -5.69
C ARG A 57 -8.90 5.49 -6.03
N LEU A 58 -7.67 5.92 -5.78
CA LEU A 58 -7.19 7.25 -6.14
C LEU A 58 -6.35 7.15 -7.40
N THR A 59 -6.59 8.03 -8.37
CA THR A 59 -5.76 8.18 -9.57
C THR A 59 -4.66 9.20 -9.34
N GLY A 60 -3.49 8.99 -9.95
CA GLY A 60 -2.42 9.98 -9.94
C GLY A 60 -2.86 11.30 -10.59
N ARG A 61 -2.33 12.45 -10.12
CA ARG A 61 -2.40 13.70 -10.87
C ARG A 61 -1.29 13.72 -11.90
N ALA A 62 -1.59 14.19 -13.11
CA ALA A 62 -0.55 14.53 -14.08
C ALA A 62 0.38 15.57 -13.44
N VAL A 63 1.67 15.26 -13.32
CA VAL A 63 2.67 16.23 -12.88
C VAL A 63 2.83 17.24 -14.01
N SER A 64 2.29 18.44 -13.85
CA SER A 64 2.61 19.57 -14.71
C SER A 64 4.01 20.06 -14.35
N ILE A 65 5.03 19.62 -15.10
CA ILE A 65 6.37 20.18 -14.99
C ILE A 65 6.34 21.52 -15.75
N SER A 66 6.30 22.63 -15.02
CA SER A 66 6.63 23.94 -15.58
C SER A 66 8.15 24.08 -15.64
N GLU A 67 8.68 24.38 -16.82
CA GLU A 67 10.10 24.67 -17.09
C GLU A 67 10.62 25.90 -16.34
#